data_AF-H8H2E2-F1
#
_entry.id   AF-H8H2E2-F1
#
_cell.length_a   1.000
_cell.length_b   1.000
_cell.length_c   1.000
_cell.angle_alpha   90.00
_cell.angle_beta   90.00
_cell.angle_gamma   90.00
#
_symmetry.space_group_name_H-M   'P 1'
#
loop_
_entity.id
_entity.type
_entity.pdbx_description
1 polymer ?
#
loop_
_entity_poly.entity_id
_entity_poly.type
_entity_poly.pdbx_seq_one_letter_code
_entity_poly.pdbx_strand_id
1 'polypeptide(L)'
;MIFSRESQPWTAALEACRTLQAEGASVDDVLYLLRHAGFWKVESIKALRELREMTFLEAKTLVHLSSVWEDQYIPDEQLHDEIARAIETLEHEDKYGEEGT
;
A
#
# COMPACT_ATOMS: atom_id res chain seq x y z
N MET A 1 13.10 4.65 12.33
CA MET A 1 13.45 5.73 11.38
C MET A 1 12.22 6.60 11.17
N ILE A 2 12.30 7.88 11.49
CA ILE A 2 11.17 8.83 11.38
C ILE A 2 11.23 9.43 9.98
N PHE A 3 10.30 9.04 9.10
CA PHE A 3 10.14 9.69 7.79
C PHE A 3 9.56 11.08 8.02
N SER A 4 10.42 12.11 7.99
CA SER A 4 9.96 13.50 7.98
C SER A 4 9.25 13.77 6.65
N ARG A 5 7.96 14.12 6.73
CA ARG A 5 7.02 14.36 5.63
C ARG A 5 7.42 15.53 4.72
N GLU A 6 8.42 16.32 5.12
CA GLU A 6 8.90 17.53 4.43
C GLU A 6 10.22 17.33 3.67
N SER A 7 10.56 16.08 3.33
CA SER A 7 11.66 15.88 2.40
C SER A 7 11.27 16.46 1.03
N GLN A 8 12.11 17.34 0.46
CA GLN A 8 11.94 17.94 -0.88
C GLN A 8 11.40 16.99 -1.97
N PRO A 9 11.72 15.68 -2.00
CA PRO A 9 11.19 14.75 -2.99
C PRO A 9 9.66 14.57 -2.92
N TRP A 10 9.05 14.59 -1.73
CA TRP A 10 7.62 14.31 -1.56
C TRP A 10 6.75 15.43 -2.09
N THR A 11 7.06 16.68 -1.75
CA THR A 11 6.31 17.85 -2.21
C THR A 11 6.37 17.97 -3.73
N ALA A 12 7.56 17.82 -4.33
CA ALA A 12 7.73 17.86 -5.78
C ALA A 12 6.94 16.75 -6.50
N ALA A 13 6.93 15.54 -5.94
CA ALA A 13 6.15 14.43 -6.48
C ALA A 13 4.64 14.70 -6.41
N LEU A 14 4.14 15.26 -5.31
CA LEU A 14 2.72 15.63 -5.20
C LEU A 14 2.32 16.74 -6.18
N GLU A 15 3.17 17.75 -6.37
CA GLU A 15 2.93 18.80 -7.37
C GLU A 15 2.86 18.20 -8.78
N ALA A 16 3.79 17.31 -9.14
CA ALA A 16 3.74 16.61 -10.42
C ALA A 16 2.47 15.76 -10.58
N CYS A 17 2.03 15.05 -9.54
CA CYS A 17 0.76 14.33 -9.54
C CYS A 17 -0.45 15.25 -9.73
N ARG A 18 -0.47 16.44 -9.11
CA ARG A 18 -1.53 17.43 -9.30
C ARG A 18 -1.59 17.92 -10.74
N THR A 19 -0.44 18.21 -11.34
CA THR A 19 -0.37 18.61 -12.76
C THR A 19 -0.91 17.52 -13.67
N LEU A 20 -0.47 16.27 -13.50
CA LEU A 20 -0.99 15.12 -14.27
C LEU A 20 -2.52 14.98 -14.14
N GLN A 21 -3.07 15.12 -12.92
CA GLN A 21 -4.52 15.06 -12.74
C GLN A 21 -5.26 16.21 -13.41
N ALA A 22 -4.70 17.43 -13.37
CA ALA A 22 -5.27 18.59 -14.05
C ALA A 22 -5.30 18.43 -15.57
N GLU A 23 -4.37 17.65 -16.13
CA GLU A 23 -4.31 17.27 -17.55
C GLU A 23 -5.26 16.11 -17.90
N GLY A 24 -5.98 15.55 -16.92
CA GLY A 24 -6.92 14.45 -17.12
C GLY A 24 -6.31 13.06 -17.02
N ALA A 25 -5.10 12.93 -16.45
CA ALA A 25 -4.45 11.64 -16.26
C ALA A 25 -5.24 10.72 -15.33
N SER A 26 -5.10 9.41 -15.57
CA SER A 26 -5.76 8.37 -14.80
C SER A 26 -5.10 8.18 -13.42
N VAL A 27 -5.73 7.37 -12.57
CA VAL A 27 -5.14 6.97 -11.28
C VAL A 27 -3.88 6.13 -11.50
N ASP A 28 -3.87 5.24 -12.50
CA ASP A 28 -2.70 4.41 -12.81
C ASP A 28 -1.50 5.26 -13.27
N ASP A 29 -1.72 6.34 -14.01
CA ASP A 29 -0.65 7.27 -14.40
C ASP A 29 -0.01 7.94 -13.16
N VAL A 30 -0.84 8.32 -12.19
CA VAL A 30 -0.37 8.89 -10.91
C VAL A 30 0.42 7.85 -10.12
N LEU A 31 -0.06 6.61 -10.05
CA LEU A 31 0.62 5.51 -9.35
C LEU A 31 1.95 5.17 -10.03
N TYR A 32 1.97 5.16 -11.35
CA TYR A 32 3.18 4.92 -12.15
C TYR A 32 4.23 5.98 -11.86
N LEU A 33 3.86 7.27 -11.87
CA LEU A 33 4.78 8.35 -11.53
C LEU A 33 5.38 8.16 -10.12
N LEU A 34 4.54 7.90 -9.13
CA LEU A 34 4.98 7.72 -7.75
C LEU A 34 5.95 6.55 -7.61
N ARG A 35 5.65 5.42 -8.25
CA ARG A 35 6.54 4.26 -8.27
C ARG A 35 7.88 4.59 -8.94
N HIS A 36 7.87 5.27 -10.08
CA HIS A 36 9.09 5.68 -10.78
C HIS A 36 9.92 6.70 -10.00
N ALA A 37 9.28 7.50 -9.16
CA ALA A 37 9.94 8.40 -8.22
C ALA A 37 10.45 7.69 -6.94
N GLY A 38 10.28 6.36 -6.83
CA GLY A 38 10.78 5.55 -5.73
C GLY A 38 9.86 5.45 -4.52
N PHE A 39 8.62 5.92 -4.62
CA PHE A 39 7.63 5.79 -3.56
C PHE A 39 6.98 4.41 -3.57
N TRP A 40 6.61 3.92 -2.37
CA TRP A 40 6.01 2.61 -2.17
C TRP A 40 4.47 2.72 -2.04
N LYS A 41 3.78 1.57 -1.99
CA LYS A 41 2.31 1.48 -1.87
C LYS A 41 1.74 2.39 -0.78
N VAL A 42 2.42 2.50 0.36
CA VAL A 42 1.95 3.32 1.50
C VAL A 42 1.94 4.81 1.14
N GLU A 43 2.99 5.30 0.48
CA GLU A 43 3.09 6.67 -0.01
C GLU A 43 2.10 6.92 -1.15
N SER A 44 1.87 5.94 -2.03
CA SER A 44 0.82 6.00 -3.05
C SER A 44 -0.58 6.16 -2.45
N ILE A 45 -0.91 5.41 -1.41
CA ILE A 45 -2.20 5.55 -0.70
C ILE A 45 -2.32 6.96 -0.10
N LYS A 46 -1.26 7.48 0.54
CA LYS A 46 -1.26 8.84 1.09
C LYS A 46 -1.49 9.89 0.00
N ALA A 47 -0.80 9.76 -1.14
CA ALA A 47 -0.94 10.69 -2.26
C ALA A 47 -2.37 10.70 -2.81
N LEU A 48 -2.98 9.53 -3.04
CA LEU A 48 -4.36 9.45 -3.54
C LEU A 48 -5.36 10.12 -2.59
N ARG A 49 -5.17 9.96 -1.27
CA ARG A 49 -6.02 10.62 -0.27
C ARG A 49 -5.87 12.15 -0.28
N GLU A 50 -4.64 12.64 -0.43
CA GLU A 50 -4.35 14.09 -0.48
C GLU A 50 -4.82 14.73 -1.79
N LEU A 51 -4.89 13.96 -2.88
CA LEU A 51 -5.22 14.46 -4.22
C LEU A 51 -6.72 14.40 -4.55
N ARG A 52 -7.45 13.39 -4.06
CA ARG A 52 -8.84 13.11 -4.50
C ARG A 52 -9.86 13.02 -3.35
N GLU A 53 -9.50 13.50 -2.16
CA GLU A 53 -10.35 13.42 -0.94
C GLU A 53 -10.92 12.01 -0.69
N MET A 54 -10.17 10.98 -1.05
CA MET A 54 -10.62 9.58 -0.91
C MET A 54 -10.44 9.08 0.51
N THR A 55 -11.29 8.14 0.90
CA THR A 55 -11.09 7.38 2.14
C THR A 55 -9.83 6.52 2.06
N PHE A 56 -9.33 6.11 3.22
CA PHE A 56 -8.19 5.19 3.26
C PHE A 56 -8.49 3.85 2.57
N LEU A 57 -9.70 3.33 2.74
CA LEU A 57 -10.12 2.07 2.14
C LEU A 57 -10.14 2.16 0.61
N GLU A 58 -10.75 3.22 0.06
CA GLU A 58 -10.79 3.42 -1.40
C GLU A 58 -9.39 3.57 -1.99
N ALA A 59 -8.54 4.39 -1.38
CA ALA A 59 -7.16 4.57 -1.83
C ALA A 59 -6.36 3.25 -1.76
N LYS A 60 -6.51 2.48 -0.67
CA LYS A 60 -5.87 1.17 -0.53
C LYS A 60 -6.34 0.21 -1.62
N THR A 61 -7.64 0.12 -1.87
CA THR A 61 -8.22 -0.75 -2.90
C THR A 61 -7.69 -0.39 -4.28
N LEU A 62 -7.63 0.90 -4.63
CA LEU A 62 -7.09 1.32 -5.92
C LEU A 62 -5.61 0.98 -6.10
N VAL A 63 -4.77 1.20 -5.08
CA VAL A 63 -3.35 0.82 -5.15
C VAL A 63 -3.18 -0.69 -5.26
N HIS A 64 -3.96 -1.44 -4.49
CA HIS A 64 -3.87 -2.90 -4.43
C HIS A 64 -4.32 -3.58 -5.73
N LEU A 65 -5.32 -3.01 -6.42
CA LEU A 65 -5.83 -3.52 -7.70
C LEU A 65 -5.12 -2.94 -8.93
N SER A 66 -4.20 -1.99 -8.75
CA SER A 66 -3.49 -1.36 -9.87
C SER A 66 -2.45 -2.29 -10.47
N SER A 67 -2.44 -2.35 -11.80
CA SER A 67 -1.41 -3.07 -12.58
C SER A 67 0.02 -2.55 -12.27
N VAL A 68 0.15 -1.30 -11.83
CA VAL A 68 1.42 -0.69 -11.42
C VAL A 68 2.10 -1.45 -10.28
N TRP A 69 1.33 -2.16 -9.46
CA TRP A 69 1.81 -2.89 -8.28
C TRP A 69 1.58 -4.40 -8.36
N GLU A 70 1.24 -4.91 -9.55
CA GLU A 70 0.93 -6.33 -9.76
C GLU A 70 2.11 -7.25 -9.41
N ASP A 71 3.35 -6.81 -9.65
CA ASP A 71 4.57 -7.55 -9.27
C ASP A 71 4.71 -7.73 -7.75
N GLN A 72 4.14 -6.81 -6.98
CA GLN A 72 4.11 -6.85 -5.51
C GLN A 72 2.80 -7.46 -4.99
N TYR A 73 1.87 -7.86 -5.84
CA TYR A 73 0.59 -8.45 -5.42
C TYR A 73 0.79 -9.88 -4.92
N ILE A 74 1.42 -10.73 -5.74
CA ILE A 74 1.65 -12.15 -5.40
C ILE A 74 2.47 -12.31 -4.11
N PRO A 75 3.58 -11.57 -3.89
CA PRO A 75 4.32 -11.64 -2.63
C PRO A 75 3.52 -11.19 -1.42
N ASP A 76 2.68 -10.16 -1.54
CA ASP A 76 1.86 -9.65 -0.43
C ASP A 76 0.79 -10.68 -0.01
N GLU A 77 0.11 -11.30 -0.99
CA GLU A 77 -0.91 -12.33 -0.70
C GLU A 77 -0.27 -13.59 -0.11
N GLN A 78 0.88 -14.02 -0.62
CA GLN A 78 1.62 -15.16 -0.05
C GLN A 78 2.02 -14.90 1.41
N LEU A 79 2.51 -13.69 1.70
CA LEU A 79 2.85 -13.29 3.08
C LEU A 79 1.61 -13.31 3.98
N HIS A 80 0.47 -12.81 3.50
CA HIS A 80 -0.78 -12.83 4.25
C HIS A 80 -1.25 -14.27 4.55
N ASP A 81 -1.20 -15.16 3.56
CA ASP A 81 -1.56 -16.58 3.73
C ASP A 81 -0.62 -17.32 4.68
N GLU A 82 0.67 -16.98 4.68
CA GLU A 82 1.65 -17.55 5.61
C GLU A 82 1.40 -17.08 7.04
N ILE A 83 1.13 -15.79 7.24
CA ILE A 83 0.79 -15.24 8.55
C ILE A 83 -0.50 -15.88 9.08
N ALA A 84 -1.54 -16.00 8.25
CA ALA A 84 -2.81 -16.62 8.64
C ALA A 84 -2.60 -18.09 9.10
N ARG A 85 -1.84 -18.87 8.33
CA ARG A 85 -1.50 -20.26 8.68
C ARG A 85 -0.68 -20.37 9.97
N ALA A 86 0.26 -19.45 10.19
CA ALA A 86 1.05 -19.43 11.41
C ALA A 86 0.19 -19.16 12.64
N ILE A 87 -0.76 -18.21 12.54
CA ILE A 87 -1.72 -17.91 13.62
C ILE A 87 -2.59 -19.13 13.92
N GLU A 88 -3.17 -19.78 12.90
CA GLU A 88 -3.98 -20.99 13.08
C GLU A 88 -3.21 -22.11 13.77
N THR A 89 -1.93 -22.29 13.42
CA THR A 89 -1.07 -23.32 14.03
C THR A 89 -0.86 -23.05 15.52
N LEU A 90 -0.57 -21.80 15.90
CA LEU A 90 -0.39 -21.41 17.30
C LEU A 90 -1.69 -21.57 18.11
N GLU A 91 -2.84 -21.19 17.55
CA GLU A 91 -4.14 -21.38 18.20
C GLU A 91 -4.49 -22.88 18.40
N HIS A 92 -3.99 -23.75 17.52
CA HIS A 92 -4.16 -25.19 17.65
C HIS A 92 -3.23 -25.78 18.72
N GLU A 93 -1.98 -25.33 18.82
CA GLU A 93 -1.03 -25.81 19.83
C GLU A 93 -1.46 -25.43 21.26
N ASP A 94 -2.02 -24.23 21.47
CA ASP A 94 -2.52 -23.78 22.78
C ASP A 94 -3.72 -24.63 23.27
N LYS A 95 -4.59 -25.09 22.36
CA LYS A 95 -5.78 -25.89 22.72
C LYS A 95 -5.48 -27.33 23.15
N TYR A 96 -4.32 -27.88 22.79
CA TYR A 96 -3.91 -29.25 23.17
C TYR A 96 -2.80 -29.28 24.23
N GLY A 97 -2.34 -28.11 24.69
CA GLY A 97 -1.36 -27.98 25.78
C GLY A 97 -1.97 -27.96 27.20
N GLU A 98 -3.28 -27.71 27.35
CA GLU A 98 -3.94 -27.58 28.66
C GLU A 98 -4.66 -28.84 29.17
N GLU A 99 -4.86 -29.88 28.36
CA GLU A 99 -5.53 -31.13 28.79
C GLU A 99 -4.55 -32.25 29.24
N GLY A 100 -3.31 -31.90 29.53
CA GLY A 100 -2.25 -32.86 29.85
C GLY A 100 -1.43 -32.54 31.10
N THR A 101 -2.07 -32.41 32.27
CA THR A 101 -1.38 -32.54 33.57
C THR A 101 -2.24 -33.22 34.61
#